data_AF-A0A9Q5HV41-F1
#
_entry.id   AF-A0A9Q5HV41-F1
#
_cell.length_a   1.000
_cell.length_b   1.000
_cell.length_c   1.000
_cell.angle_alpha   90.00
_cell.angle_beta   90.00
_cell.angle_gamma   90.00
#
_symmetry.space_group_name_H-M   'P 1'
#
loop_
_entity.id
_entity.type
_entity.pdbx_description
1 polymer ?
#
loop_
_entity_poly.entity_id
_entity_poly.type
_entity_poly.pdbx_seq_one_letter_code
_entity_poly.pdbx_strand_id
1 'polypeptide(L)'
;MTRFVWLSLTIISGLASLSNVGAAPIRSKRAVTQTADNFQELDYAQFQISDGVAGNAAAEANAVFVDPFANTDLSTVSSDVLDAMEAMREAAESAETDLFNPAIDAASGDEADALQVGKIKNKVLKLTGEVQIAQAQASGDDTSDLEDKLSEEQTKLDTNIATDTDSAGATSKGVVDSSDSTDSTASSASADSVSASVTDSVSASSTASAANTAATDTADDGNSSSSQAVTQTADNFQELDYAQFQISDGVAGDAEAEANAVFVDPFANVDLSTVSDDTRDAIEAMREAAESAETDLFNPAIDAASGDEADALQVGKIKNKVLKLTGEVQVINIKIAQAQAAGEDTSDLESKLQDEQTKLNTNIATDEASAGQASKGVA
;
A
#
# COMPACT_ATOMS: atom_id res chain seq x y z
N MET A 1 -17.71 -30.66 -20.12
CA MET A 1 -18.13 -29.37 -20.72
C MET A 1 -18.64 -28.49 -19.59
N THR A 2 -17.73 -28.14 -18.70
CA THR A 2 -17.93 -27.10 -17.68
C THR A 2 -18.03 -25.78 -18.44
N ARG A 3 -19.08 -25.02 -18.17
CA ARG A 3 -19.35 -23.77 -18.86
C ARG A 3 -18.34 -22.75 -18.34
N PHE A 4 -17.41 -22.33 -19.20
CA PHE A 4 -16.67 -21.09 -19.04
C PHE A 4 -17.69 -19.97 -18.80
N VAL A 5 -17.80 -19.49 -17.57
CA VAL A 5 -18.44 -18.21 -17.29
C VAL A 5 -17.40 -17.19 -17.72
N TRP A 6 -17.54 -16.70 -18.95
CA TRP A 6 -16.79 -15.54 -19.39
C TRP A 6 -17.23 -14.41 -18.46
N LEU A 7 -16.42 -14.11 -17.44
CA LEU A 7 -16.58 -12.90 -16.67
C LEU A 7 -16.30 -11.78 -17.67
N SER A 8 -17.36 -11.24 -18.27
CA SER A 8 -17.30 -9.95 -18.95
C SER A 8 -17.07 -8.89 -17.88
N LEU A 9 -15.84 -8.86 -17.38
CA LEU A 9 -15.34 -7.77 -16.57
C LEU A 9 -15.30 -6.58 -17.53
N THR A 10 -16.32 -5.74 -17.40
CA THR A 10 -16.42 -4.52 -18.19
C THR A 10 -15.36 -3.59 -17.64
N ILE A 11 -14.14 -3.67 -18.17
CA ILE A 11 -13.14 -2.62 -18.00
C ILE A 11 -13.86 -1.34 -18.42
N ILE A 12 -14.02 -0.43 -17.47
CA ILE A 12 -14.72 0.83 -17.65
C ILE A 12 -13.92 1.60 -18.71
N SER A 13 -14.34 1.45 -19.97
CA SER A 13 -14.06 2.39 -21.03
C SER A 13 -14.81 3.65 -20.68
N GLY A 14 -14.25 4.42 -19.73
CA GLY A 14 -14.70 5.74 -19.38
C GLY A 14 -14.53 6.64 -20.59
N LEU A 15 -15.58 6.77 -21.42
CA LEU A 15 -15.71 7.91 -22.31
C LEU A 15 -15.88 9.15 -21.44
N ALA A 16 -14.77 9.71 -20.97
CA ALA A 16 -14.73 11.06 -20.46
C ALA A 16 -14.96 12.01 -21.65
N SER A 17 -16.10 12.70 -21.67
CA SER A 17 -16.31 13.83 -22.57
C SER A 17 -15.41 14.99 -22.10
N LEU A 18 -14.22 15.13 -22.69
CA LEU A 18 -13.32 16.25 -22.41
C LEU A 18 -13.98 17.57 -22.85
N SER A 19 -14.34 18.39 -21.87
CA SER A 19 -14.48 19.84 -22.07
C SER A 19 -13.06 20.42 -22.14
N ASN A 20 -12.68 20.93 -23.31
CA ASN A 20 -11.37 21.55 -23.56
C ASN A 20 -11.11 22.71 -22.59
N VAL A 21 -10.32 22.46 -21.55
CA VAL A 21 -9.52 23.48 -20.85
C VAL A 21 -8.10 23.27 -21.34
N GLY A 22 -7.50 24.30 -21.95
CA GLY A 22 -6.21 24.21 -22.62
C GLY A 22 -5.09 23.77 -21.67
N ALA A 23 -4.69 22.51 -21.75
CA ALA A 23 -3.52 21.99 -21.07
C ALA A 23 -2.25 22.42 -21.84
N ALA A 24 -1.28 22.97 -21.12
CA ALA A 24 0.09 23.11 -21.59
C ALA A 24 0.65 21.73 -22.01
N PRO A 25 1.59 21.66 -22.97
CA PRO A 25 2.13 20.38 -23.41
C PRO A 25 2.79 19.65 -22.24
N ILE A 26 2.18 18.54 -21.81
CA ILE A 26 2.81 17.54 -20.95
C ILE A 26 4.04 17.08 -21.72
N ARG A 27 5.23 17.24 -21.14
CA ARG A 27 6.44 16.55 -21.63
C ARG A 27 6.21 15.06 -21.36
N SER A 28 5.55 14.36 -22.28
CA SER A 28 5.65 12.90 -22.31
C SER A 28 7.13 12.57 -22.47
N LYS A 29 7.71 11.94 -21.45
CA LYS A 29 8.91 11.12 -21.63
C LYS A 29 8.62 10.21 -22.84
N ARG A 30 9.58 10.11 -23.75
CA ARG A 30 9.41 9.48 -25.07
C ARG A 30 8.96 8.03 -24.88
N ALA A 31 7.66 7.79 -24.90
CA ALA A 31 7.08 6.46 -24.72
C ALA A 31 7.61 5.55 -25.83
N VAL A 32 8.31 4.48 -25.43
CA VAL A 32 8.50 3.33 -26.31
C VAL A 32 7.10 2.79 -26.55
N THR A 33 6.59 2.85 -27.78
CA THR A 33 5.29 2.25 -28.10
C THR A 33 5.47 0.74 -28.04
N GLN A 34 5.03 0.14 -26.93
CA GLN A 34 4.97 -1.30 -26.74
C GLN A 34 3.70 -1.86 -27.38
N THR A 35 3.81 -3.07 -27.90
CA THR A 35 2.75 -3.96 -28.38
C THR A 35 3.06 -5.35 -27.82
N ALA A 36 2.11 -6.28 -27.83
CA ALA A 36 2.34 -7.65 -27.38
C ALA A 36 3.57 -8.31 -28.05
N ASP A 37 3.85 -8.00 -29.32
CA ASP A 37 4.96 -8.59 -30.09
C ASP A 37 6.34 -8.03 -29.73
N ASN A 38 6.42 -6.86 -29.10
CA ASN A 38 7.67 -6.19 -28.76
C ASN A 38 7.69 -5.67 -27.31
N PHE A 39 6.84 -6.25 -26.47
CA PHE A 39 6.81 -5.90 -25.06
C PHE A 39 8.13 -6.34 -24.43
N GLN A 40 8.79 -5.41 -23.76
CA GLN A 40 10.08 -5.58 -23.13
C GLN A 40 10.07 -4.86 -21.78
N GLU A 41 10.84 -5.42 -20.85
CA GLU A 41 11.10 -4.78 -19.57
C GLU A 41 11.66 -3.37 -19.79
N LEU A 42 11.16 -2.41 -19.01
CA LEU A 42 11.62 -1.04 -18.98
C LEU A 42 12.11 -0.71 -17.57
N ASP A 43 13.16 0.09 -17.46
CA ASP A 43 13.59 0.62 -16.17
C ASP A 43 12.47 1.48 -15.57
N TYR A 44 12.33 1.46 -14.24
CA TYR A 44 11.29 2.22 -13.54
C TYR A 44 11.19 3.69 -13.97
N ALA A 45 12.33 4.37 -14.14
CA ALA A 45 12.38 5.76 -14.58
C ALA A 45 11.75 6.02 -15.96
N GLN A 46 11.62 4.98 -16.79
CA GLN A 46 11.09 5.04 -18.15
C GLN A 46 9.58 4.82 -18.23
N PHE A 47 8.99 4.04 -17.32
CA PHE A 47 7.56 3.71 -17.37
C PHE A 47 6.74 4.28 -16.20
N GLN A 48 7.36 4.78 -15.12
CA GLN A 48 6.64 5.39 -14.01
C GLN A 48 5.74 6.55 -14.45
N ILE A 49 4.59 6.70 -13.79
CA ILE A 49 3.55 7.68 -14.12
C ILE A 49 3.36 8.76 -13.04
N SER A 50 4.23 8.82 -12.05
CA SER A 50 4.01 9.58 -10.80
C SER A 50 4.27 11.08 -10.88
N ASP A 51 4.90 11.56 -11.95
CA ASP A 51 5.12 12.99 -12.17
C ASP A 51 3.90 13.67 -12.81
N GLY A 52 3.73 14.97 -12.55
CA GLY A 52 2.80 15.83 -13.28
C GLY A 52 1.59 16.23 -12.44
N VAL A 53 0.39 15.87 -12.89
CA VAL A 53 -0.88 16.24 -12.24
C VAL A 53 -1.71 14.98 -12.02
N ALA A 54 -2.39 14.88 -10.88
CA ALA A 54 -3.32 13.79 -10.58
C ALA A 54 -4.64 13.87 -11.35
N GLY A 55 -5.38 12.77 -11.35
CA GLY A 55 -6.72 12.62 -11.94
C GLY A 55 -6.74 11.90 -13.29
N ASN A 56 -5.63 11.27 -13.68
CA ASN A 56 -5.51 10.52 -14.93
C ASN A 56 -4.64 9.26 -14.80
N ALA A 57 -4.33 8.80 -13.58
CA ALA A 57 -3.43 7.69 -13.35
C ALA A 57 -3.92 6.39 -14.01
N ALA A 58 -5.24 6.15 -14.02
CA ALA A 58 -5.81 4.96 -14.67
C ALA A 58 -5.48 4.90 -16.18
N ALA A 59 -5.61 6.02 -16.88
CA ALA A 59 -5.28 6.08 -18.31
C ALA A 59 -3.78 5.94 -18.55
N GLU A 60 -2.95 6.53 -17.69
CA GLU A 60 -1.50 6.42 -17.78
C GLU A 60 -1.01 5.00 -17.48
N ALA A 61 -1.60 4.32 -16.49
CA ALA A 61 -1.30 2.93 -16.17
C ALA A 61 -1.77 1.96 -17.28
N ASN A 62 -2.96 2.18 -17.84
CA ASN A 62 -3.46 1.41 -18.98
C ASN A 62 -2.52 1.53 -20.19
N ALA A 63 -1.96 2.71 -20.45
CA ALA A 63 -1.01 2.90 -21.54
C ALA A 63 0.28 2.07 -21.36
N VAL A 64 0.64 1.71 -20.12
CA VAL A 64 1.82 0.90 -19.80
C VAL A 64 1.51 -0.60 -19.88
N PHE A 65 0.43 -1.06 -19.23
CA PHE A 65 0.19 -2.49 -19.03
C PHE A 65 -0.95 -3.07 -19.87
N VAL A 66 -1.93 -2.27 -20.30
CA VAL A 66 -3.16 -2.77 -20.95
C VAL A 66 -3.13 -2.53 -22.46
N ASP A 67 -2.93 -1.29 -22.87
CA ASP A 67 -2.96 -0.86 -24.28
C ASP A 67 -1.98 -1.64 -25.19
N PRO A 68 -0.76 -2.03 -24.73
CA PRO A 68 0.13 -2.86 -25.56
C PRO A 68 -0.49 -4.20 -25.99
N PHE A 69 -1.46 -4.71 -25.23
CA PHE A 69 -2.14 -5.98 -25.48
C PHE A 69 -3.55 -5.78 -26.06
N ALA A 70 -3.89 -4.58 -26.52
CA ALA A 70 -5.17 -4.32 -27.14
C ALA A 70 -5.37 -5.23 -28.37
N ASN A 71 -6.43 -6.05 -28.34
CA ASN A 71 -6.75 -7.07 -29.34
C ASN A 71 -5.81 -8.29 -29.36
N THR A 72 -5.01 -8.48 -28.31
CA THR A 72 -4.24 -9.70 -28.07
C THR A 72 -5.05 -10.66 -27.22
N ASP A 73 -4.98 -11.95 -27.54
CA ASP A 73 -5.47 -13.00 -26.65
C ASP A 73 -4.44 -13.20 -25.52
N LEU A 74 -4.80 -12.81 -24.31
CA LEU A 74 -3.88 -12.83 -23.16
C LEU A 74 -3.38 -14.24 -22.83
N SER A 75 -4.15 -15.28 -23.19
CA SER A 75 -3.73 -16.69 -23.05
C SER A 75 -2.54 -17.07 -23.94
N THR A 76 -2.23 -16.24 -24.93
CA THR A 76 -1.16 -16.46 -25.91
C THR A 76 0.09 -15.63 -25.63
N VAL A 77 0.06 -14.81 -24.58
CA VAL A 77 1.21 -14.03 -24.14
C VAL A 77 2.33 -14.99 -23.71
N SER A 78 3.54 -14.77 -24.25
CA SER A 78 4.68 -15.63 -23.94
C SER A 78 5.20 -15.40 -22.53
N SER A 79 5.84 -16.41 -21.93
CA SER A 79 6.53 -16.30 -20.65
C SER A 79 7.47 -15.10 -20.57
N ASP A 80 8.29 -14.86 -21.60
CA ASP A 80 9.24 -13.73 -21.63
C ASP A 80 8.54 -12.36 -21.50
N VAL A 81 7.28 -12.26 -21.94
CA VAL A 81 6.49 -11.02 -21.82
C VAL A 81 5.84 -10.93 -20.43
N LEU A 82 5.39 -12.06 -19.87
CA LEU A 82 4.91 -12.10 -18.49
C LEU A 82 6.03 -11.74 -17.50
N ASP A 83 7.22 -12.32 -17.67
CA ASP A 83 8.40 -12.00 -16.86
C ASP A 83 8.73 -10.49 -16.92
N ALA A 84 8.66 -9.89 -18.12
CA ALA A 84 8.87 -8.46 -18.29
C ALA A 84 7.78 -7.60 -17.60
N MET A 85 6.53 -8.03 -17.64
CA MET A 85 5.43 -7.35 -16.93
C MET A 85 5.59 -7.47 -15.41
N GLU A 86 5.95 -8.66 -14.91
CA GLU A 86 6.21 -8.93 -13.50
C GLU A 86 7.37 -8.07 -12.98
N ALA A 87 8.50 -8.04 -13.69
CA ALA A 87 9.64 -7.20 -13.33
C ALA A 87 9.29 -5.70 -13.28
N MET A 88 8.49 -5.20 -14.23
CA MET A 88 8.02 -3.82 -14.20
C MET A 88 7.05 -3.57 -13.03
N ARG A 89 6.14 -4.50 -12.73
CA ARG A 89 5.24 -4.42 -11.58
C ARG A 89 6.02 -4.41 -10.26
N GLU A 90 7.00 -5.28 -10.10
CA GLU A 90 7.92 -5.35 -8.96
C GLU A 90 8.77 -4.09 -8.80
N ALA A 91 9.23 -3.50 -9.91
CA ALA A 91 9.96 -2.25 -9.88
C ALA A 91 9.09 -1.09 -9.40
N ALA A 92 7.81 -1.04 -9.82
CA ALA A 92 6.85 -0.08 -9.28
C ALA A 92 6.57 -0.32 -7.80
N GLU A 93 6.47 -1.58 -7.37
CA GLU A 93 6.31 -1.93 -5.96
C GLU A 93 7.51 -1.47 -5.10
N SER A 94 8.72 -1.84 -5.53
CA SER A 94 9.97 -1.47 -4.86
C SER A 94 10.13 0.04 -4.77
N ALA A 95 9.70 0.78 -5.79
CA ALA A 95 9.69 2.23 -5.73
C ALA A 95 8.80 2.79 -4.62
N GLU A 96 7.70 2.13 -4.23
CA GLU A 96 6.89 2.56 -3.09
C GLU A 96 7.70 2.52 -1.78
N THR A 97 8.41 1.42 -1.55
CA THR A 97 9.13 1.15 -0.30
C THR A 97 10.46 1.88 -0.24
N ASP A 98 11.21 1.87 -1.33
CA ASP A 98 12.62 2.24 -1.33
C ASP A 98 12.83 3.69 -1.78
N LEU A 99 11.89 4.25 -2.55
CA LEU A 99 12.01 5.59 -3.11
C LEU A 99 10.96 6.55 -2.55
N PHE A 100 9.68 6.16 -2.56
CA PHE A 100 8.60 7.06 -2.12
C PHE A 100 8.56 7.23 -0.60
N ASN A 101 8.59 6.15 0.18
CA ASN A 101 8.54 6.28 1.64
C ASN A 101 9.67 7.19 2.17
N PRO A 102 10.96 6.96 1.81
CA PRO A 102 12.02 7.83 2.32
C PRO A 102 11.94 9.26 1.79
N ALA A 103 11.47 9.46 0.55
CA ALA A 103 11.31 10.80 -0.02
C ALA A 103 10.19 11.59 0.67
N ILE A 104 9.07 10.94 0.99
CA ILE A 104 7.95 11.56 1.70
C ILE A 104 8.39 11.91 3.14
N ASP A 105 9.05 10.97 3.82
CA ASP A 105 9.55 11.16 5.19
C ASP A 105 10.56 12.33 5.28
N ALA A 106 11.35 12.55 4.22
CA ALA A 106 12.32 13.64 4.14
C ALA A 106 11.72 14.99 3.72
N ALA A 107 10.50 15.00 3.17
CA ALA A 107 9.84 16.19 2.64
C ALA A 107 8.90 16.84 3.67
N SER A 108 8.47 18.07 3.39
CA SER A 108 7.43 18.74 4.17
C SER A 108 6.62 19.70 3.31
N GLY A 109 5.41 20.03 3.75
CA GLY A 109 4.48 20.91 3.04
C GLY A 109 4.16 20.41 1.63
N ASP A 110 4.02 21.34 0.68
CA ASP A 110 3.62 21.07 -0.70
C ASP A 110 4.45 19.98 -1.41
N GLU A 111 5.71 19.79 -1.01
CA GLU A 111 6.56 18.73 -1.58
C GLU A 111 6.16 17.34 -1.07
N ALA A 112 5.88 17.20 0.23
CA ALA A 112 5.39 15.95 0.81
C ALA A 112 4.02 15.59 0.22
N ASP A 113 3.14 16.59 0.06
CA ASP A 113 1.83 16.41 -0.57
C ASP A 113 1.98 15.93 -2.02
N ALA A 114 2.86 16.57 -2.81
CA ALA A 114 3.09 16.16 -4.19
C ALA A 114 3.68 14.74 -4.31
N LEU A 115 4.55 14.34 -3.38
CA LEU A 115 5.10 12.98 -3.32
C LEU A 115 4.05 11.95 -2.93
N GLN A 116 3.13 12.27 -2.00
CA GLN A 116 2.00 11.40 -1.65
C GLN A 116 1.07 11.18 -2.85
N VAL A 117 0.75 12.25 -3.57
CA VAL A 117 -0.04 12.15 -4.82
C VAL A 117 0.70 11.31 -5.87
N GLY A 118 2.01 11.52 -6.04
CA GLY A 118 2.83 10.70 -6.94
C GLY A 118 2.84 9.21 -6.56
N LYS A 119 2.85 8.91 -5.26
CA LYS A 119 2.76 7.54 -4.73
C LYS A 119 1.40 6.90 -5.04
N ILE A 120 0.30 7.65 -4.95
CA ILE A 120 -1.04 7.16 -5.35
C ILE A 120 -1.05 6.75 -6.82
N LYS A 121 -0.48 7.57 -7.71
CA LYS A 121 -0.33 7.21 -9.13
C LYS A 121 0.51 5.94 -9.32
N ASN A 122 1.59 5.79 -8.57
CA ASN A 122 2.41 4.58 -8.62
C ASN A 122 1.65 3.32 -8.15
N LYS A 123 0.80 3.44 -7.14
CA LYS A 123 -0.08 2.34 -6.71
C LYS A 123 -1.04 1.92 -7.82
N VAL A 124 -1.65 2.87 -8.53
CA VAL A 124 -2.52 2.59 -9.67
C VAL A 124 -1.75 1.86 -10.77
N LEU A 125 -0.51 2.29 -11.07
CA LEU A 125 0.38 1.63 -12.02
C LEU A 125 0.68 0.17 -11.64
N LYS A 126 1.09 -0.07 -10.38
CA LYS A 126 1.40 -1.40 -9.86
C LYS A 126 0.18 -2.33 -9.92
N LEU A 127 -0.96 -1.89 -9.39
CA LEU A 127 -2.18 -2.69 -9.30
C LEU A 127 -2.77 -3.00 -10.69
N THR A 128 -2.64 -2.06 -11.65
CA THR A 128 -3.03 -2.31 -13.04
C THR A 128 -2.15 -3.40 -13.68
N GLY A 129 -0.84 -3.36 -13.42
CA GLY A 129 0.08 -4.43 -13.84
C GLY A 129 -0.30 -5.78 -13.23
N GLU A 130 -0.54 -5.82 -11.93
CA GLU A 130 -0.92 -7.04 -11.20
C GLU A 130 -2.22 -7.66 -11.72
N VAL A 131 -3.28 -6.86 -11.89
CA VAL A 131 -4.56 -7.33 -12.46
C VAL A 131 -4.38 -7.85 -13.89
N GLN A 132 -3.58 -7.17 -14.72
CA GLN A 132 -3.35 -7.58 -16.10
C GLN A 132 -2.56 -8.90 -16.20
N ILE A 133 -1.53 -9.08 -15.35
CA ILE A 133 -0.76 -10.33 -15.27
C ILE A 133 -1.67 -11.48 -14.83
N ALA A 134 -2.46 -11.27 -13.78
CA ALA A 134 -3.40 -12.26 -13.28
C ALA A 134 -4.44 -12.66 -14.34
N GLN A 135 -4.95 -11.71 -15.15
CA GLN A 135 -5.83 -12.03 -16.28
C GLN A 135 -5.14 -12.90 -17.36
N ALA A 136 -3.86 -12.65 -17.64
CA ALA A 136 -3.11 -13.46 -18.59
C ALA A 136 -2.86 -14.88 -18.07
N GLN A 137 -2.54 -15.02 -16.76
CA GLN A 137 -2.32 -16.31 -16.09
C GLN A 137 -3.64 -17.10 -15.91
N ALA A 138 -4.74 -16.42 -15.56
CA ALA A 138 -6.07 -17.01 -15.41
C ALA A 138 -6.71 -17.48 -16.72
N SER A 139 -6.02 -17.37 -17.84
CA SER A 139 -6.50 -17.94 -19.09
C SER A 139 -6.27 -19.47 -19.22
N GLY A 140 -5.78 -20.13 -18.15
CA GLY A 140 -5.63 -21.59 -18.00
C GLY A 140 -6.86 -22.33 -17.46
N ASP A 141 -6.75 -23.66 -17.20
CA ASP A 141 -7.90 -24.56 -16.95
C ASP A 141 -8.50 -24.53 -15.52
N ASP A 142 -7.92 -23.79 -14.55
CA ASP A 142 -8.51 -23.54 -13.22
C ASP A 142 -8.20 -22.12 -12.73
N THR A 143 -9.24 -21.37 -12.37
CA THR A 143 -9.18 -19.92 -12.07
C THR A 143 -9.88 -19.56 -10.77
N SER A 144 -10.37 -20.56 -10.02
CA SER A 144 -11.20 -20.30 -8.84
C SER A 144 -10.46 -19.49 -7.76
N ASP A 145 -9.23 -19.86 -7.43
CA ASP A 145 -8.38 -19.09 -6.50
C ASP A 145 -7.88 -17.75 -7.09
N LEU A 146 -7.86 -17.64 -8.41
CA LEU A 146 -7.52 -16.40 -9.13
C LEU A 146 -8.69 -15.40 -9.13
N GLU A 147 -9.94 -15.87 -9.08
CA GLU A 147 -11.13 -15.01 -9.10
C GLU A 147 -11.23 -14.15 -7.84
N ASP A 148 -11.02 -14.76 -6.65
CA ASP A 148 -11.08 -14.04 -5.37
C ASP A 148 -9.91 -13.06 -5.24
N LYS A 149 -8.68 -13.52 -5.54
CA LYS A 149 -7.48 -12.64 -5.54
C LYS A 149 -7.62 -11.48 -6.52
N LEU A 150 -8.17 -11.72 -7.73
CA LEU A 150 -8.39 -10.67 -8.71
C LEU A 150 -9.47 -9.67 -8.26
N SER A 151 -10.49 -10.13 -7.55
CA SER A 151 -11.53 -9.26 -6.98
C SER A 151 -10.96 -8.34 -5.89
N GLU A 152 -10.10 -8.86 -5.00
CA GLU A 152 -9.39 -8.07 -4.00
C GLU A 152 -8.49 -7.01 -4.65
N GLU A 153 -7.63 -7.43 -5.59
CA GLU A 153 -6.72 -6.51 -6.30
C GLU A 153 -7.49 -5.48 -7.15
N GLN A 154 -8.63 -5.85 -7.74
CA GLN A 154 -9.51 -4.92 -8.43
C GLN A 154 -10.11 -3.89 -7.47
N THR A 155 -10.51 -4.29 -6.27
CA THR A 155 -11.04 -3.38 -5.24
C THR A 155 -9.98 -2.37 -4.79
N LYS A 156 -8.75 -2.83 -4.59
CA LYS A 156 -7.59 -1.97 -4.30
C LYS A 156 -7.34 -1.00 -5.46
N LEU A 157 -7.37 -1.48 -6.70
CA LEU A 157 -7.16 -0.67 -7.89
C LEU A 157 -8.22 0.43 -7.98
N ASP A 158 -9.50 0.08 -7.87
CA ASP A 158 -10.63 1.00 -7.95
C ASP A 158 -10.54 2.10 -6.86
N THR A 159 -10.15 1.72 -5.64
CA THR A 159 -9.95 2.65 -4.53
C THR A 159 -8.84 3.67 -4.82
N ASN A 160 -7.71 3.23 -5.38
CA ASN A 160 -6.61 4.14 -5.71
C ASN A 160 -6.92 5.00 -6.95
N ILE A 161 -7.68 4.49 -7.92
CA ILE A 161 -8.18 5.28 -9.05
C ILE A 161 -9.12 6.38 -8.56
N ALA A 162 -10.03 6.07 -7.65
CA ALA A 162 -10.92 7.05 -7.04
C ALA A 162 -10.11 8.14 -6.29
N THR A 163 -9.11 7.73 -5.51
CA THR A 163 -8.24 8.65 -4.78
C THR A 163 -7.45 9.59 -5.72
N ASP A 164 -6.88 9.07 -6.82
CA ASP A 164 -6.24 9.90 -7.85
C ASP A 164 -7.23 10.86 -8.52
N THR A 165 -8.44 10.39 -8.81
CA THR A 165 -9.52 11.20 -9.41
C THR A 165 -9.96 12.33 -8.49
N ASP A 166 -10.11 12.06 -7.19
CA ASP A 166 -10.46 13.07 -6.19
C ASP A 166 -9.33 14.09 -5.99
N SER A 167 -8.09 13.67 -6.22
CA SER A 167 -6.89 14.53 -6.24
C SER A 167 -6.70 15.28 -7.56
N ALA A 168 -7.67 15.24 -8.49
CA ALA A 168 -7.52 15.85 -9.81
C ALA A 168 -7.08 17.32 -9.75
N GLY A 169 -6.01 17.64 -10.50
CA GLY A 169 -5.43 18.98 -10.51
C GLY A 169 -4.36 19.23 -9.45
N ALA A 170 -4.20 18.33 -8.46
CA ALA A 170 -3.08 18.39 -7.53
C ALA A 170 -1.75 18.11 -8.23
N THR A 171 -0.67 18.73 -7.74
CA THR A 171 0.68 18.44 -8.23
C THR A 171 1.07 17.04 -7.77
N SER A 172 1.68 16.26 -8.66
CA SER A 172 2.23 14.94 -8.36
C SER A 172 3.71 14.90 -8.71
N LYS A 173 4.50 14.26 -7.86
CA LYS A 173 5.95 14.16 -7.99
C LYS A 173 6.38 12.71 -7.94
N GLY A 174 7.06 12.25 -8.98
CA GLY A 174 7.71 10.95 -9.01
C GLY A 174 9.05 10.96 -8.31
N VAL A 175 9.54 9.76 -8.06
CA VAL A 175 10.87 9.47 -7.51
C VAL A 175 11.58 8.51 -8.45
N VAL A 176 12.87 8.69 -8.65
CA VAL A 176 13.71 7.77 -9.42
C VAL A 176 15.04 7.64 -8.69
N ASP A 177 15.66 6.47 -8.73
CA ASP A 177 16.99 6.31 -8.13
C ASP A 177 17.98 7.28 -8.81
N SER A 178 18.63 8.10 -7.98
CA SER A 178 19.53 9.17 -8.43
C SER A 178 20.87 8.64 -8.97
N SER A 179 21.08 7.32 -8.97
CA SER A 179 22.29 6.67 -9.49
C SER A 179 22.49 6.84 -11.01
N ASP A 180 21.45 7.24 -11.76
CA ASP A 180 21.53 7.40 -13.23
C ASP A 180 21.09 8.78 -13.77
N SER A 181 21.00 9.79 -12.90
CA SER A 181 20.71 11.16 -13.37
C SER A 181 21.98 11.85 -13.88
N THR A 182 22.21 11.78 -15.20
CA THR A 182 22.92 12.86 -15.90
C THR A 182 22.09 14.13 -15.81
N ASP A 183 22.49 14.94 -14.84
CA ASP A 183 22.28 16.37 -14.67
C ASP A 183 21.60 17.09 -15.85
N SER A 184 20.37 17.55 -15.60
CA SER A 184 19.72 18.60 -16.37
C SER A 184 19.44 19.78 -15.45
N THR A 185 20.51 20.45 -15.00
CA THR A 185 20.45 21.82 -14.49
C THR A 185 19.62 22.71 -15.42
N ALA A 186 18.49 23.21 -14.92
CA ALA A 186 17.80 24.35 -15.49
C ALA A 186 17.91 25.54 -14.53
N SER A 187 18.93 26.35 -14.81
CA SER A 187 19.08 27.79 -14.52
C SER A 187 18.01 28.47 -13.67
N SER A 188 18.38 28.82 -12.43
CA SER A 188 17.93 30.07 -11.82
C SER A 188 19.07 31.10 -11.90
N ALA A 189 19.00 32.00 -12.88
CA ALA A 189 19.83 33.20 -12.89
C ALA A 189 19.13 34.30 -12.08
N SER A 190 19.76 34.65 -10.96
CA SER A 190 19.67 35.89 -10.17
C SER A 190 19.79 37.13 -11.08
N ALA A 191 19.36 38.36 -10.76
CA ALA A 191 19.16 39.07 -9.51
C ALA A 191 18.39 40.38 -9.80
N ASP A 192 17.74 40.99 -8.80
CA ASP A 192 18.16 42.35 -8.40
C ASP A 192 17.74 42.67 -6.97
N SER A 193 18.67 43.30 -6.28
CA SER A 193 18.69 43.68 -4.89
C SER A 193 18.17 45.10 -4.70
N VAL A 194 17.43 45.35 -3.61
CA VAL A 194 17.62 46.61 -2.89
C VAL A 194 17.47 46.41 -1.39
N SER A 195 18.53 46.82 -0.72
CA SER A 195 18.81 46.77 0.71
C SER A 195 18.15 47.94 1.45
N ALA A 196 17.68 47.69 2.68
CA ALA A 196 17.73 48.68 3.77
C ALA A 196 17.58 47.99 5.14
N SER A 197 18.73 47.84 5.80
CA SER A 197 18.95 47.61 7.23
C SER A 197 18.31 48.68 8.13
N VAL A 198 17.93 48.34 9.37
CA VAL A 198 18.45 48.81 10.70
C VAL A 198 17.25 48.76 11.67
N THR A 199 17.23 48.37 12.94
CA THR A 199 18.14 47.75 13.95
C THR A 199 17.28 47.43 15.19
N ASP A 200 17.78 46.47 15.97
CA ASP A 200 17.85 46.42 17.44
C ASP A 200 16.67 45.99 18.34
N SER A 201 17.09 45.13 19.29
CA SER A 201 16.64 44.99 20.68
C SER A 201 15.29 44.26 20.91
N VAL A 202 15.07 43.32 21.85
CA VAL A 202 15.70 42.88 23.11
C VAL A 202 15.19 41.45 23.42
N SER A 203 16.05 40.51 23.84
CA SER A 203 16.12 39.88 25.19
C SER A 203 14.81 39.66 25.98
N ALA A 204 14.46 38.38 26.22
CA ALA A 204 14.04 37.75 27.50
C ALA A 204 13.49 36.34 27.17
N SER A 205 14.19 35.22 27.39
CA SER A 205 14.38 34.50 28.66
C SER A 205 13.12 34.33 29.51
N SER A 206 12.54 33.13 29.49
CA SER A 206 11.98 32.50 30.70
C SER A 206 11.87 30.98 30.54
N THR A 207 12.78 30.30 31.21
CA THR A 207 12.68 28.92 31.72
C THR A 207 11.67 28.81 32.86
N ALA A 208 10.82 27.78 32.87
CA ALA A 208 10.31 27.08 34.07
C ALA A 208 9.49 25.86 33.59
N SER A 209 9.99 24.62 33.70
CA SER A 209 9.95 23.73 34.87
C SER A 209 8.57 23.16 35.22
N ALA A 210 8.54 21.83 35.14
CA ALA A 210 7.58 20.83 35.58
C ALA A 210 6.87 21.11 36.92
N ALA A 211 5.63 20.61 37.01
CA ALA A 211 5.05 20.17 38.27
C ALA A 211 4.17 18.93 38.06
N ASN A 212 4.75 17.81 38.48
CA ASN A 212 4.10 16.59 38.92
C ASN A 212 3.02 16.89 39.98
N THR A 213 1.82 16.34 39.83
CA THR A 213 0.87 16.17 40.95
C THR A 213 0.07 14.89 40.73
N ALA A 214 0.47 13.85 41.46
CA ALA A 214 -0.37 12.73 41.81
C ALA A 214 -1.37 13.15 42.89
N ALA A 215 -2.63 12.69 42.79
CA ALA A 215 -3.45 12.31 43.95
C ALA A 215 -4.76 11.61 43.54
N THR A 216 -4.86 10.35 43.96
CA THR A 216 -6.02 9.70 44.62
C THR A 216 -7.36 9.57 43.91
N ASP A 217 -7.60 8.35 43.42
CA ASP A 217 -8.55 7.37 43.98
C ASP A 217 -9.90 7.91 44.47
N THR A 218 -10.94 7.69 43.66
CA THR A 218 -12.34 7.62 44.11
C THR A 218 -13.04 6.58 43.24
N ALA A 219 -13.45 5.49 43.88
CA ALA A 219 -14.24 4.41 43.30
C ALA A 219 -15.57 4.93 42.75
N ASP A 220 -15.89 4.55 41.52
CA ASP A 220 -17.24 4.60 40.97
C ASP A 220 -17.56 3.22 40.36
N ASP A 221 -18.55 2.56 40.94
CA ASP A 221 -19.12 1.28 40.51
C ASP A 221 -19.95 1.54 39.25
N GLY A 222 -19.39 1.21 38.09
CA GLY A 222 -20.04 1.47 36.80
C GLY A 222 -19.54 0.56 35.69
N ASN A 223 -19.76 -0.75 35.81
CA ASN A 223 -19.83 -1.73 34.71
C ASN A 223 -18.93 -1.41 33.48
N SER A 224 -17.61 -1.34 33.68
CA SER A 224 -16.66 -1.46 32.59
C SER A 224 -16.56 -2.93 32.23
N SER A 225 -17.05 -3.30 31.05
CA SER A 225 -16.58 -4.51 30.37
C SER A 225 -15.09 -4.33 30.12
N SER A 226 -14.28 -4.79 31.07
CA SER A 226 -12.86 -5.01 30.86
C SER A 226 -12.77 -6.01 29.70
N SER A 227 -12.32 -5.52 28.53
CA SER A 227 -11.83 -6.34 27.43
C SER A 227 -10.71 -7.21 28.00
N GLN A 228 -11.05 -8.42 28.43
CA GLN A 228 -10.05 -9.44 28.63
C GLN A 228 -9.66 -9.86 27.22
N ALA A 229 -8.45 -9.50 26.80
CA ALA A 229 -7.84 -10.03 25.59
C ALA A 229 -7.98 -11.55 25.63
N VAL A 230 -8.81 -12.11 24.74
CA VAL A 230 -8.98 -13.55 24.63
C VAL A 230 -7.68 -14.08 24.05
N THR A 231 -6.88 -14.75 24.88
CA THR A 231 -5.68 -15.43 24.38
C THR A 231 -6.13 -16.56 23.44
N GLN A 232 -5.85 -16.37 22.15
CA GLN A 232 -6.14 -17.36 21.12
C GLN A 232 -5.03 -18.43 21.10
N THR A 233 -5.42 -19.64 20.76
CA THR A 233 -4.58 -20.78 20.40
C THR A 233 -5.16 -21.38 19.12
N ALA A 234 -4.40 -22.18 18.39
CA ALA A 234 -4.92 -22.80 17.17
C ALA A 234 -6.23 -23.59 17.39
N ASP A 235 -6.40 -24.22 18.56
CA ASP A 235 -7.60 -25.03 18.89
C ASP A 235 -8.86 -24.19 19.18
N ASN A 236 -8.71 -22.91 19.51
CA ASN A 236 -9.83 -22.01 19.83
C ASN A 236 -9.75 -20.68 19.06
N PHE A 237 -9.04 -20.68 17.93
CA PHE A 237 -8.92 -19.49 17.11
C PHE A 237 -10.30 -19.15 16.54
N GLN A 238 -10.72 -17.92 16.77
CA GLN A 238 -12.00 -17.39 16.37
C GLN A 238 -11.80 -16.05 15.69
N GLU A 239 -12.63 -15.81 14.67
CA GLU A 239 -12.76 -14.50 14.06
C GLU A 239 -13.14 -13.47 15.14
N LEU A 240 -12.47 -12.32 15.13
CA LEU A 240 -12.72 -11.21 16.04
C LEU A 240 -13.12 -9.98 15.21
N ASP A 241 -14.01 -9.15 15.77
CA ASP A 241 -14.29 -7.84 15.19
C ASP A 241 -13.01 -6.99 15.20
N TYR A 242 -12.82 -6.13 14.18
CA TYR A 242 -11.62 -5.30 14.05
C TYR A 242 -11.23 -4.54 15.34
N ALA A 243 -12.22 -3.94 16.00
CA ALA A 243 -12.03 -3.21 17.26
C ALA A 243 -11.45 -4.07 18.41
N GLN A 244 -11.52 -5.40 18.32
CA GLN A 244 -11.06 -6.32 19.35
C GLN A 244 -9.62 -6.80 19.15
N PHE A 245 -9.08 -6.75 17.92
CA PHE A 245 -7.73 -7.25 17.61
C PHE A 245 -6.80 -6.22 16.99
N GLN A 246 -7.29 -5.04 16.61
CA GLN A 246 -6.44 -3.96 16.09
C GLN A 246 -5.34 -3.57 17.08
N ILE A 247 -4.17 -3.17 16.55
CA ILE A 247 -2.96 -2.86 17.34
C ILE A 247 -2.52 -1.39 17.18
N SER A 248 -3.37 -0.55 16.60
CA SER A 248 -3.00 0.77 16.07
C SER A 248 -2.90 1.87 17.12
N ASP A 249 -3.52 1.70 18.29
CA ASP A 249 -3.44 2.65 19.40
C ASP A 249 -2.14 2.50 20.21
N GLY A 250 -1.71 3.60 20.83
CA GLY A 250 -0.63 3.60 21.82
C GLY A 250 0.65 4.27 21.32
N VAL A 251 1.72 3.50 21.22
CA VAL A 251 3.05 3.96 20.86
C VAL A 251 3.61 3.03 19.77
N ALA A 252 4.29 3.61 18.77
CA ALA A 252 4.96 2.84 17.73
C ALA A 252 6.27 2.19 18.19
N GLY A 253 6.74 1.23 17.40
CA GLY A 253 8.01 0.53 17.56
C GLY A 253 7.91 -0.89 18.11
N ASP A 254 6.69 -1.44 18.23
CA ASP A 254 6.44 -2.81 18.72
C ASP A 254 5.34 -3.52 17.91
N ALA A 255 4.98 -2.99 16.73
CA ALA A 255 3.87 -3.51 15.94
C ALA A 255 4.10 -4.96 15.48
N GLU A 256 5.35 -5.37 15.24
CA GLU A 256 5.67 -6.77 14.91
C GLU A 256 5.28 -7.70 16.05
N ALA A 257 5.66 -7.39 17.29
CA ALA A 257 5.35 -8.22 18.44
C ALA A 257 3.84 -8.28 18.70
N GLU A 258 3.15 -7.13 18.58
CA GLU A 258 1.71 -7.05 18.73
C GLU A 258 0.97 -7.85 17.63
N ALA A 259 1.41 -7.76 16.37
CA ALA A 259 0.82 -8.52 15.26
C ALA A 259 1.09 -10.02 15.38
N ASN A 260 2.30 -10.41 15.80
CA ASN A 260 2.65 -11.80 16.07
C ASN A 260 1.77 -12.39 17.18
N ALA A 261 1.47 -11.62 18.23
CA ALA A 261 0.57 -12.05 19.29
C ALA A 261 -0.85 -12.37 18.78
N VAL A 262 -1.30 -11.70 17.70
CA VAL A 262 -2.61 -11.94 17.08
C VAL A 262 -2.59 -13.13 16.14
N PHE A 263 -1.60 -13.23 15.24
CA PHE A 263 -1.65 -14.16 14.11
C PHE A 263 -0.62 -15.31 14.15
N VAL A 264 0.49 -15.16 14.87
CA VAL A 264 1.59 -16.14 14.83
C VAL A 264 1.64 -16.97 16.12
N ASP A 265 1.69 -16.31 17.26
CA ASP A 265 1.80 -16.94 18.58
C ASP A 265 0.70 -17.97 18.88
N PRO A 266 -0.57 -17.78 18.45
CA PRO A 266 -1.61 -18.80 18.63
C PRO A 266 -1.27 -20.16 18.00
N PHE A 267 -0.39 -20.17 16.99
CA PHE A 267 0.05 -21.36 16.27
C PHE A 267 1.46 -21.83 16.66
N ALA A 268 2.03 -21.27 17.73
CA ALA A 268 3.34 -21.70 18.21
C ALA A 268 3.34 -23.19 18.58
N ASN A 269 4.24 -23.96 17.96
CA ASN A 269 4.34 -25.43 18.10
C ASN A 269 3.13 -26.22 17.56
N VAL A 270 2.35 -25.61 16.66
CA VAL A 270 1.27 -26.28 15.92
C VAL A 270 1.80 -26.73 14.57
N ASP A 271 1.39 -27.92 14.13
CA ASP A 271 1.61 -28.36 12.76
C ASP A 271 0.64 -27.60 11.84
N LEU A 272 1.16 -26.63 11.09
CA LEU A 272 0.33 -25.77 10.23
C LEU A 272 -0.44 -26.55 9.16
N SER A 273 0.04 -27.74 8.76
CA SER A 273 -0.70 -28.60 7.81
C SER A 273 -2.01 -29.15 8.39
N THR A 274 -2.17 -29.10 9.71
CA THR A 274 -3.34 -29.60 10.43
C THR A 274 -4.34 -28.50 10.83
N VAL A 275 -4.01 -27.24 10.55
CA VAL A 275 -4.91 -26.10 10.79
C VAL A 275 -6.16 -26.29 9.93
N SER A 276 -7.34 -26.13 10.54
CA SER A 276 -8.61 -26.31 9.84
C SER A 276 -8.90 -25.17 8.89
N ASP A 277 -9.70 -25.44 7.84
CA ASP A 277 -10.19 -24.40 6.94
C ASP A 277 -10.92 -23.27 7.71
N ASP A 278 -11.83 -23.61 8.63
CA ASP A 278 -12.52 -22.61 9.48
C ASP A 278 -11.56 -21.67 10.22
N THR A 279 -10.38 -22.18 10.64
CA THR A 279 -9.38 -21.36 11.34
C THR A 279 -8.64 -20.47 10.35
N ARG A 280 -8.28 -20.99 9.17
CA ARG A 280 -7.66 -20.20 8.10
C ARG A 280 -8.60 -19.08 7.65
N ASP A 281 -9.87 -19.39 7.43
CA ASP A 281 -10.89 -18.44 6.99
C ASP A 281 -11.09 -17.33 8.05
N ALA A 282 -11.02 -17.67 9.35
CA ALA A 282 -11.05 -16.67 10.42
C ALA A 282 -9.84 -15.72 10.39
N ILE A 283 -8.63 -16.23 10.10
CA ILE A 283 -7.43 -15.40 9.94
C ILE A 283 -7.60 -14.48 8.72
N GLU A 284 -8.09 -15.02 7.60
CA GLU A 284 -8.30 -14.30 6.35
C GLU A 284 -9.34 -13.17 6.52
N ALA A 285 -10.46 -13.45 7.18
CA ALA A 285 -11.48 -12.44 7.52
C ALA A 285 -10.93 -11.33 8.43
N MET A 286 -10.13 -11.67 9.45
CA MET A 286 -9.50 -10.67 10.31
C MET A 286 -8.47 -9.83 9.52
N ARG A 287 -7.66 -10.44 8.65
CA ARG A 287 -6.75 -9.72 7.77
C ARG A 287 -7.51 -8.74 6.86
N GLU A 288 -8.59 -9.19 6.23
CA GLU A 288 -9.45 -8.36 5.38
C GLU A 288 -10.08 -7.21 6.15
N ALA A 289 -10.54 -7.44 7.38
CA ALA A 289 -11.06 -6.38 8.23
C ALA A 289 -10.00 -5.31 8.54
N ALA A 290 -8.74 -5.71 8.77
CA ALA A 290 -7.62 -4.78 8.91
C ALA A 290 -7.33 -4.04 7.60
N GLU A 291 -7.50 -4.69 6.46
CA GLU A 291 -7.38 -4.05 5.15
C GLU A 291 -8.47 -3.00 4.92
N SER A 292 -9.75 -3.35 5.14
CA SER A 292 -10.86 -2.41 5.01
C SER A 292 -10.71 -1.24 5.97
N ALA A 293 -10.19 -1.44 7.18
CA ALA A 293 -9.90 -0.34 8.08
C ALA A 293 -8.87 0.65 7.51
N GLU A 294 -7.89 0.18 6.72
CA GLU A 294 -6.93 1.06 6.03
C GLU A 294 -7.64 2.02 5.07
N THR A 295 -8.56 1.51 4.25
CA THR A 295 -9.25 2.27 3.21
C THR A 295 -10.41 3.10 3.74
N ASP A 296 -11.22 2.51 4.60
CA ASP A 296 -12.55 3.03 4.94
C ASP A 296 -12.54 3.87 6.22
N LEU A 297 -11.54 3.65 7.08
CA LEU A 297 -11.46 4.30 8.39
C LEU A 297 -10.21 5.19 8.51
N PHE A 298 -9.03 4.66 8.23
CA PHE A 298 -7.78 5.41 8.37
C PHE A 298 -7.67 6.54 7.34
N ASN A 299 -7.88 6.28 6.05
CA ASN A 299 -7.75 7.33 5.04
C ASN A 299 -8.67 8.53 5.35
N PRO A 300 -9.99 8.34 5.58
CA PRO A 300 -10.86 9.48 5.87
C PRO A 300 -10.53 10.17 7.20
N ALA A 301 -10.08 9.42 8.22
CA ALA A 301 -9.69 9.99 9.50
C ALA A 301 -8.44 10.86 9.39
N ILE A 302 -7.43 10.42 8.64
CA ILE A 302 -6.19 11.18 8.38
C ILE A 302 -6.52 12.44 7.60
N ASP A 303 -7.33 12.33 6.54
CA ASP A 303 -7.74 13.47 5.71
C ASP A 303 -8.50 14.54 6.51
N ALA A 304 -9.26 14.12 7.52
CA ALA A 304 -10.03 15.02 8.39
C ALA A 304 -9.21 15.62 9.54
N ALA A 305 -8.04 15.04 9.86
CA ALA A 305 -7.20 15.46 10.97
C ALA A 305 -6.13 16.47 10.53
N SER A 306 -5.46 17.10 11.51
CA SER A 306 -4.29 17.94 11.25
C SER A 306 -3.35 17.97 12.45
N GLY A 307 -2.08 18.31 12.20
CA GLY A 307 -1.03 18.34 13.23
C GLY A 307 -0.85 16.97 13.90
N ASP A 308 -0.56 17.00 15.20
CA ASP A 308 -0.22 15.81 16.00
C ASP A 308 -1.26 14.67 15.89
N GLU A 309 -2.53 14.97 15.65
CA GLU A 309 -3.57 13.96 15.45
C GLU A 309 -3.44 13.23 14.11
N ALA A 310 -3.17 13.97 13.02
CA ALA A 310 -2.93 13.37 11.72
C ALA A 310 -1.64 12.53 11.73
N ASP A 311 -0.61 13.01 12.42
CA ASP A 311 0.65 12.27 12.59
C ASP A 311 0.38 10.96 13.36
N ALA A 312 -0.35 11.02 14.48
CA ALA A 312 -0.67 9.82 15.26
C ALA A 312 -1.53 8.81 14.49
N LEU A 313 -2.46 9.28 13.64
CA LEU A 313 -3.26 8.42 12.77
C LEU A 313 -2.43 7.75 11.67
N GLN A 314 -1.45 8.47 11.09
CA GLN A 314 -0.51 7.89 10.13
C GLN A 314 0.35 6.79 10.77
N VAL A 315 0.85 7.03 11.98
CA VAL A 315 1.59 6.02 12.76
C VAL A 315 0.70 4.82 13.07
N GLY A 316 -0.55 5.04 13.51
CA GLY A 316 -1.52 3.95 13.72
C GLY A 316 -1.79 3.14 12.45
N LYS A 317 -1.88 3.79 11.29
CA LYS A 317 -2.03 3.13 10.00
C LYS A 317 -0.82 2.24 9.65
N ILE A 318 0.40 2.65 10.00
CA ILE A 318 1.60 1.82 9.82
C ILE A 318 1.49 0.53 10.65
N LYS A 319 1.10 0.63 11.93
CA LYS A 319 0.85 -0.55 12.78
C LYS A 319 -0.23 -1.46 12.19
N ASN A 320 -1.31 -0.89 11.67
CA ASN A 320 -2.36 -1.66 10.99
C ASN A 320 -1.86 -2.40 9.75
N LYS A 321 -0.91 -1.83 8.99
CA LYS A 321 -0.29 -2.53 7.86
C LYS A 321 0.55 -3.70 8.31
N VAL A 322 1.32 -3.56 9.39
CA VAL A 322 2.07 -4.68 9.99
C VAL A 322 1.11 -5.79 10.41
N LEU A 323 -0.01 -5.45 11.07
CA LEU A 323 -1.06 -6.39 11.45
C LEU A 323 -1.62 -7.16 10.23
N LYS A 324 -2.05 -6.44 9.20
CA LYS A 324 -2.59 -7.01 7.95
C LYS A 324 -1.58 -7.95 7.29
N LEU A 325 -0.34 -7.49 7.06
CA LEU A 325 0.68 -8.25 6.36
C LEU A 325 1.13 -9.49 7.16
N THR A 326 1.14 -9.41 8.49
CA THR A 326 1.40 -10.58 9.35
C THR A 326 0.31 -11.64 9.20
N GLY A 327 -0.96 -11.22 9.13
CA GLY A 327 -2.08 -12.12 8.84
C GLY A 327 -1.94 -12.79 7.47
N GLU A 328 -1.64 -12.03 6.42
CA GLU A 328 -1.41 -12.55 5.06
C GLU A 328 -0.27 -13.59 5.02
N VAL A 329 0.90 -13.25 5.59
CA VAL A 329 2.05 -14.15 5.66
C VAL A 329 1.70 -15.44 6.41
N GLN A 330 0.95 -15.35 7.51
CA GLN A 330 0.52 -16.54 8.25
C GLN A 330 -0.41 -17.43 7.42
N VAL A 331 -1.37 -16.85 6.70
CA VAL A 331 -2.26 -17.61 5.80
C VAL A 331 -1.45 -18.33 4.72
N ILE A 332 -0.49 -17.65 4.09
CA ILE A 332 0.39 -18.25 3.07
C ILE A 332 1.20 -19.40 3.67
N ASN A 333 1.78 -19.24 4.85
CA ASN A 333 2.51 -20.31 5.54
C ASN A 333 1.63 -21.54 5.82
N ILE A 334 0.37 -21.34 6.21
CA ILE A 334 -0.61 -22.43 6.38
C ILE A 334 -0.89 -23.12 5.04
N LYS A 335 -1.17 -22.35 3.97
CA LYS A 335 -1.43 -22.86 2.62
C LYS A 335 -0.23 -23.69 2.10
N ILE A 336 1.00 -23.21 2.27
CA ILE A 336 2.23 -23.94 1.92
C ILE A 336 2.33 -25.26 2.69
N ALA A 337 2.13 -25.24 4.01
CA ALA A 337 2.23 -26.45 4.83
C ALA A 337 1.19 -27.51 4.43
N GLN A 338 -0.04 -27.08 4.13
CA GLN A 338 -1.12 -27.94 3.65
C GLN A 338 -0.78 -28.55 2.26
N ALA A 339 -0.34 -27.72 1.31
CA ALA A 339 0.06 -28.15 -0.02
C ALA A 339 1.25 -29.14 0.02
N GLN A 340 2.27 -28.86 0.82
CA GLN A 340 3.41 -29.76 1.02
C GLN A 340 2.99 -31.11 1.61
N ALA A 341 2.06 -31.12 2.57
CA ALA A 341 1.51 -32.35 3.14
C ALA A 341 0.68 -33.16 2.12
N ALA A 342 0.02 -32.48 1.18
CA ALA A 342 -0.68 -33.08 0.04
C ALA A 342 0.27 -33.56 -1.08
N GLY A 343 1.53 -33.09 -1.08
CA GLY A 343 2.51 -33.37 -2.13
C GLY A 343 2.31 -32.53 -3.39
N GLU A 344 1.75 -31.34 -3.23
CA GLU A 344 1.50 -30.35 -4.28
C GLU A 344 2.72 -29.42 -4.46
N ASP A 345 2.78 -28.74 -5.61
CA ASP A 345 3.82 -27.74 -5.89
C ASP A 345 3.50 -26.44 -5.14
N THR A 346 4.51 -25.88 -4.46
CA THR A 346 4.38 -24.66 -3.65
C THR A 346 5.11 -23.46 -4.24
N SER A 347 5.69 -23.58 -5.44
CA SER A 347 6.54 -22.54 -6.03
C SER A 347 5.87 -21.15 -6.07
N ASP A 348 4.60 -21.08 -6.48
CA ASP A 348 3.85 -19.83 -6.56
C ASP A 348 3.55 -19.24 -5.17
N LEU A 349 3.21 -20.11 -4.20
CA LEU A 349 2.97 -19.70 -2.82
C LEU A 349 4.26 -19.20 -2.15
N GLU A 350 5.39 -19.85 -2.44
CA GLU A 350 6.71 -19.45 -1.93
C GLU A 350 7.18 -18.12 -2.53
N SER A 351 6.88 -17.86 -3.80
CA SER A 351 7.13 -16.56 -4.42
C SER A 351 6.27 -15.47 -3.77
N LYS A 352 4.95 -15.71 -3.65
CA LYS A 352 4.03 -14.79 -2.96
C LYS A 352 4.47 -14.53 -1.52
N LEU A 353 4.93 -15.56 -0.81
CA LEU A 353 5.45 -15.42 0.54
C LEU A 353 6.65 -14.44 0.60
N GLN A 354 7.57 -14.51 -0.35
CA GLN A 354 8.73 -13.60 -0.40
C GLN A 354 8.30 -12.15 -0.63
N ASP A 355 7.34 -11.93 -1.52
CA ASP A 355 6.80 -10.60 -1.80
C ASP A 355 6.14 -10.02 -0.53
N GLU A 356 5.24 -10.77 0.09
CA GLU A 356 4.53 -10.34 1.30
C GLU A 356 5.49 -10.16 2.50
N GLN A 357 6.53 -10.99 2.61
CA GLN A 357 7.55 -10.84 3.64
C GLN A 357 8.37 -9.55 3.42
N THR A 358 8.64 -9.18 2.17
CA THR A 358 9.34 -7.93 1.83
C THR A 358 8.50 -6.71 2.22
N LYS A 359 7.21 -6.73 1.89
CA LYS A 359 6.25 -5.70 2.32
C LYS A 359 6.16 -5.63 3.85
N LEU A 360 6.05 -6.77 4.52
CA LEU A 360 5.95 -6.86 5.98
C LEU A 360 7.20 -6.26 6.65
N ASN A 361 8.39 -6.71 6.25
CA ASN A 361 9.67 -6.23 6.78
C ASN A 361 9.83 -4.72 6.59
N THR A 362 9.39 -4.19 5.44
CA THR A 362 9.42 -2.74 5.21
C THR A 362 8.56 -1.99 6.23
N ASN A 363 7.32 -2.44 6.45
CA ASN A 363 6.41 -1.76 7.38
C ASN A 363 6.84 -1.93 8.85
N ILE A 364 7.44 -3.07 9.20
CA ILE A 364 8.08 -3.26 10.51
C ILE A 364 9.19 -2.22 10.70
N ALA A 365 10.10 -2.08 9.74
CA ALA A 365 11.17 -1.09 9.82
C ALA A 365 10.64 0.35 9.93
N THR A 366 9.53 0.67 9.25
CA THR A 366 8.86 1.98 9.38
C THR A 366 8.24 2.19 10.77
N ASP A 367 7.62 1.17 11.37
CA ASP A 367 7.12 1.24 12.74
C ASP A 367 8.27 1.41 13.76
N GLU A 368 9.34 0.64 13.61
CA GLU A 368 10.55 0.75 14.44
C GLU A 368 11.21 2.13 14.33
N ALA A 369 11.26 2.70 13.12
CA ALA A 369 11.76 4.07 12.92
C ALA A 369 10.87 5.12 13.59
N SER A 370 9.58 4.82 13.77
CA SER A 370 8.61 5.65 14.47
C SER A 370 8.58 5.38 15.98
N ALA A 371 9.52 4.60 16.52
CA ALA A 371 9.52 4.20 17.92
C ALA A 371 9.39 5.38 18.88
N GLY A 372 8.44 5.27 19.82
CA GLY A 372 8.16 6.32 20.81
C GLY A 372 7.20 7.42 20.35
N GLN A 373 6.84 7.46 19.06
CA GLN A 373 5.77 8.34 18.57
C GLN A 373 4.41 7.84 19.03
N ALA A 374 3.48 8.76 19.26
CA ALA A 374 2.09 8.42 19.56
C ALA A 374 1.43 7.77 18.34
N SER A 375 0.68 6.70 18.54
CA SER A 375 -0.12 6.05 17.51
C SER A 375 -1.59 6.06 17.90
N LYS A 376 -2.46 6.23 16.91
CA LYS A 376 -3.92 6.30 17.10
C LYS A 376 -4.61 5.38 16.12
N GLY A 377 -5.43 4.48 16.65
CA GLY A 377 -6.29 3.60 15.87
C GLY A 377 -7.59 4.27 15.42
N VAL A 378 -8.32 3.53 14.61
CA VAL A 378 -9.67 3.83 14.14
C VAL A 378 -10.51 2.59 14.42
N ALA A 379 -11.66 2.73 15.06
CA ALA A 379 -12.52 1.59 15.41
C ALA A 379 -13.96 2.04 15.58
#